data_AF-A0A7D8AKM6-F1
#
_entry.id   AF-A0A7D8AKM6-F1
#
_cell.length_a   1.000
_cell.length_b   1.000
_cell.length_c   1.000
_cell.angle_alpha   90.00
_cell.angle_beta   90.00
_cell.angle_gamma   90.00
#
_symmetry.space_group_name_H-M   'P 1'
#
loop_
_entity.id
_entity.type
_entity.pdbx_description
1 polymer ?
#
loop_
_entity_poly.entity_id
_entity_poly.type
_entity_poly.pdbx_seq_one_letter_code
_entity_poly.pdbx_strand_id
1 'polypeptide(L)'
;MSNLSTRIATRKMSHKDVPICLDLDLIDQRDDVMRALDAAHRAAKNSDERLVSGEHPDVSAARERVAELDVQIREASIILRVYGVDRHTYNQWIVECPPRKGRQEAFDSSTFFMHAAKNSAKYVDESGVEHEITPDEWVTIDKMTDGEYDRLAQAVLYVNRGLGQVDVGFFVNGSEPTTDS
;
A
#
# COMPACT_ATOMS: atom_id res chain seq x y z
N MET A 1 -35.04 11.18 -15.41
CA MET A 1 -34.04 11.08 -14.34
C MET A 1 -33.16 12.32 -14.40
N SER A 2 -32.86 12.96 -13.28
CA SER A 2 -32.02 14.18 -13.29
C SER A 2 -30.59 13.82 -13.68
N ASN A 3 -29.88 14.76 -14.32
CA ASN A 3 -28.46 14.62 -14.69
C ASN A 3 -27.60 14.27 -13.45
N LEU A 4 -27.97 14.76 -12.27
CA LEU A 4 -27.28 14.49 -11.01
C LEU A 4 -27.27 13.00 -10.64
N SER A 5 -28.41 12.30 -10.71
CA SER A 5 -28.48 10.88 -10.33
C SER A 5 -27.58 10.01 -11.19
N THR A 6 -27.52 10.28 -12.50
CA THR A 6 -26.63 9.56 -13.42
C THR A 6 -25.16 9.83 -13.11
N ARG A 7 -24.79 11.08 -12.77
CA ARG A 7 -23.41 11.43 -12.40
C ARG A 7 -22.97 10.83 -11.07
N ILE A 8 -23.88 10.72 -10.10
CA ILE A 8 -23.60 10.06 -8.83
C ILE A 8 -23.42 8.55 -9.04
N ALA A 9 -24.27 7.93 -9.87
CA ALA A 9 -24.20 6.49 -10.15
C ALA A 9 -22.92 6.05 -10.87
N THR A 10 -22.28 6.94 -11.63
CA THR A 10 -21.01 6.66 -12.32
C THR A 10 -19.77 6.99 -11.49
N ARG A 11 -19.93 7.41 -10.23
CA ARG A 11 -18.82 7.67 -9.33
C ARG A 11 -18.01 6.38 -9.13
N LYS A 12 -16.74 6.42 -9.52
CA LYS A 12 -15.78 5.35 -9.21
C LYS A 12 -15.15 5.62 -7.85
N MET A 13 -15.08 4.59 -7.03
CA MET A 13 -14.26 4.63 -5.82
C MET A 13 -12.79 4.41 -6.22
N SER A 14 -11.90 5.10 -5.51
CA SER A 14 -10.46 4.89 -5.63
C SER A 14 -10.05 3.53 -5.09
N HIS A 15 -8.93 3.02 -5.57
CA HIS A 15 -8.29 1.84 -5.02
C HIS A 15 -6.79 2.08 -4.82
N LYS A 16 -6.16 1.20 -4.05
CA LYS A 16 -4.70 1.14 -3.90
C LYS A 16 -4.25 -0.32 -3.84
N ASP A 17 -3.24 -0.63 -4.63
CA ASP A 17 -2.67 -1.96 -4.72
C ASP A 17 -1.60 -2.15 -3.64
N VAL A 18 -1.67 -3.27 -2.94
CA VAL A 18 -0.75 -3.65 -1.86
C VAL A 18 -0.10 -4.97 -2.22
N PRO A 19 1.20 -4.98 -2.55
CA PRO A 19 1.93 -6.23 -2.76
C PRO A 19 2.21 -6.91 -1.42
N ILE A 20 1.91 -8.20 -1.34
CA ILE A 20 2.18 -9.06 -0.18
C ILE A 20 3.07 -10.21 -0.66
N CYS A 21 4.22 -10.40 -0.01
CA CYS A 21 5.13 -11.48 -0.37
C CYS A 21 4.73 -12.75 0.38
N LEU A 22 4.49 -13.84 -0.33
CA LEU A 22 4.10 -15.12 0.28
C LEU A 22 5.31 -15.91 0.78
N ASP A 23 6.51 -15.59 0.31
CA ASP A 23 7.76 -16.24 0.68
C ASP A 23 8.66 -15.26 1.46
N LEU A 24 8.57 -15.33 2.80
CA LEU A 24 9.32 -14.45 3.69
C LEU A 24 10.83 -14.76 3.70
N ASP A 25 11.24 -15.98 3.32
CA ASP A 25 12.66 -16.33 3.24
C ASP A 25 13.36 -15.50 2.14
N LEU A 26 12.64 -15.12 1.08
CA LEU A 26 13.16 -14.22 0.05
C LEU A 26 13.37 -12.79 0.58
N ILE A 27 12.52 -12.33 1.50
CA ILE A 27 12.67 -11.01 2.14
C ILE A 27 13.91 -11.00 3.03
N ASP A 28 14.11 -12.04 3.84
CA ASP A 28 15.29 -12.17 4.70
C ASP A 28 16.58 -12.25 3.85
N GLN A 29 16.57 -13.05 2.78
CA GLN A 29 17.69 -13.12 1.84
C GLN A 29 18.00 -11.76 1.20
N ARG A 30 16.96 -11.02 0.80
CA ARG A 30 17.13 -9.68 0.23
C ARG A 30 17.76 -8.73 1.23
N ASP A 31 17.33 -8.76 2.49
CA ASP A 31 17.87 -7.91 3.54
C ASP A 31 19.36 -8.21 3.80
N ASP A 32 19.75 -9.49 3.80
CA ASP A 32 21.15 -9.87 3.94
C ASP A 32 22.02 -9.41 2.75
N VAL A 33 21.51 -9.54 1.52
CA VAL A 33 22.21 -9.04 0.32
C VAL A 33 22.30 -7.52 0.33
N MET A 34 21.26 -6.81 0.78
CA MET A 34 21.27 -5.35 0.93
C MET A 34 22.31 -4.89 1.96
N ARG A 35 22.45 -5.60 3.10
CA ARG A 35 23.51 -5.33 4.08
C ARG A 35 24.89 -5.57 3.49
N ALA A 36 25.07 -6.63 2.70
CA ALA A 36 26.32 -6.91 2.02
C ALA A 36 26.67 -5.84 0.98
N LEU A 37 25.68 -5.37 0.21
CA LEU A 37 25.83 -4.27 -0.75
C LEU A 37 26.28 -2.97 -0.05
N ASP A 38 25.63 -2.63 1.07
CA ASP A 38 26.01 -1.46 1.88
C ASP A 38 27.44 -1.58 2.42
N ALA A 39 27.85 -2.77 2.86
CA ALA A 39 29.20 -3.04 3.31
C ALA A 39 30.22 -2.89 2.17
N ALA A 40 29.94 -3.45 0.98
CA ALA A 40 30.77 -3.31 -0.21
C ALA A 40 30.92 -1.84 -0.63
N HIS A 41 29.84 -1.07 -0.60
CA HIS A 41 29.87 0.37 -0.87
C HIS A 41 30.76 1.14 0.11
N ARG A 42 30.74 0.78 1.40
CA ARG A 42 31.61 1.42 2.41
C ARG A 42 33.07 1.03 2.22
N ALA A 43 33.36 -0.23 1.90
CA ALA A 43 34.71 -0.71 1.62
C ALA A 43 35.31 0.00 0.40
N ALA A 44 34.57 0.07 -0.72
CA ALA A 44 34.99 0.73 -1.95
C ALA A 44 35.23 2.24 -1.78
N LYS A 45 34.51 2.90 -0.86
CA LYS A 45 34.76 4.32 -0.54
C LYS A 45 36.07 4.54 0.21
N ASN A 46 36.53 3.54 0.98
CA ASN A 46 37.73 3.62 1.81
C ASN A 46 39.00 3.11 1.10
N SER A 47 38.86 2.35 0.02
CA SER A 47 39.99 1.99 -0.85
C SER A 47 40.42 3.17 -1.71
N ASP A 48 41.73 3.44 -1.77
CA ASP A 48 42.36 4.53 -2.53
C ASP A 48 42.30 4.32 -4.07
N GLU A 49 41.62 3.27 -4.53
CA GLU A 49 41.38 2.93 -5.94
C GLU A 49 40.36 3.85 -6.64
N ARG A 50 40.15 5.07 -6.13
CA ARG A 50 39.26 6.09 -6.72
C ARG A 50 39.70 6.58 -8.11
N LEU A 51 40.84 6.11 -8.61
CA LEU A 51 41.40 6.48 -9.92
C LEU A 51 40.96 5.55 -11.06
N VAL A 52 40.29 4.43 -10.77
CA VAL A 52 39.69 3.58 -11.83
C VAL A 52 38.22 3.98 -11.96
N SER A 53 37.85 4.51 -13.14
CA SER A 53 36.52 5.03 -13.50
C SER A 53 35.38 3.98 -13.50
N GLY A 54 35.55 2.82 -12.86
CA GLY A 54 34.60 1.70 -12.86
C GLY A 54 33.91 1.53 -11.51
N GLU A 55 32.67 1.02 -11.54
CA GLU A 55 32.01 0.50 -10.35
C GLU A 55 32.80 -0.70 -9.82
N HIS A 56 33.00 -0.78 -8.49
CA HIS A 56 33.75 -1.87 -7.88
C HIS A 56 33.05 -3.21 -8.20
N PRO A 57 33.77 -4.26 -8.65
CA PRO A 57 33.15 -5.54 -9.05
C PRO A 57 32.20 -6.12 -8.00
N ASP A 58 32.58 -6.05 -6.72
CA ASP A 58 31.75 -6.54 -5.61
C ASP A 58 30.42 -5.77 -5.45
N VAL A 59 30.43 -4.46 -5.74
CA VAL A 59 29.20 -3.65 -5.72
C VAL A 59 28.29 -4.02 -6.88
N SER A 60 28.87 -4.23 -8.08
CA SER A 60 28.10 -4.67 -9.25
C SER A 60 27.47 -6.04 -9.02
N ALA A 61 28.24 -7.02 -8.55
CA ALA A 61 27.75 -8.36 -8.28
C ALA A 61 26.66 -8.38 -7.19
N ALA A 62 26.82 -7.59 -6.12
CA ALA A 62 25.80 -7.47 -5.08
C ALA A 62 24.52 -6.82 -5.62
N ARG A 63 24.62 -5.80 -6.49
CA ARG A 63 23.44 -5.17 -7.13
C ARG A 63 22.70 -6.14 -8.05
N GLU A 64 23.41 -6.92 -8.86
CA GLU A 64 22.80 -7.96 -9.70
C GLU A 64 22.01 -8.95 -8.84
N ARG A 65 22.59 -9.38 -7.70
CA ARG A 65 21.92 -10.30 -6.79
C ARG A 65 20.66 -9.70 -6.15
N VAL A 66 20.66 -8.42 -5.79
CA VAL A 66 19.44 -7.73 -5.33
C VAL A 66 18.38 -7.72 -6.43
N ALA A 67 18.76 -7.43 -7.68
CA ALA A 67 17.83 -7.39 -8.79
C ALA A 67 17.19 -8.77 -9.07
N GLU A 68 17.97 -9.85 -8.97
CA GLU A 68 17.46 -11.22 -9.09
C GLU A 68 16.47 -11.57 -7.97
N LEU A 69 16.75 -11.17 -6.73
CA LEU A 69 15.86 -11.39 -5.59
C LEU A 69 14.58 -10.54 -5.71
N ASP A 70 14.67 -9.31 -6.20
CA ASP A 70 13.50 -8.45 -6.43
C ASP A 70 12.54 -9.06 -7.45
N VAL A 71 13.06 -9.77 -8.47
CA VAL A 71 12.23 -10.52 -9.43
C VAL A 71 11.55 -11.70 -8.73
N GLN A 72 12.30 -12.51 -7.99
CA GLN A 72 11.75 -13.66 -7.26
C GLN A 72 10.69 -13.25 -6.23
N ILE A 73 10.94 -12.16 -5.49
CA ILE A 73 9.96 -11.61 -4.54
C ILE A 73 8.70 -11.18 -5.26
N ARG A 74 8.83 -10.53 -6.43
CA ARG A 74 7.66 -10.12 -7.21
C ARG A 74 6.85 -11.31 -7.68
N GLU A 75 7.51 -12.36 -8.18
CA GLU A 75 6.86 -13.62 -8.60
C GLU A 75 6.21 -14.35 -7.43
N ALA A 76 6.82 -14.31 -6.25
CA ALA A 76 6.28 -14.85 -5.01
C ALA A 76 5.28 -13.92 -4.31
N SER A 77 4.94 -12.77 -4.90
CA SER A 77 4.01 -11.81 -4.31
C SER A 77 2.64 -11.85 -4.98
N ILE A 78 1.62 -11.61 -4.18
CA ILE A 78 0.26 -11.32 -4.66
C ILE A 78 -0.03 -9.84 -4.55
N ILE A 79 -0.98 -9.36 -5.35
CA ILE A 79 -1.47 -7.99 -5.27
C ILE A 79 -2.88 -7.99 -4.67
N LEU A 80 -3.03 -7.32 -3.54
CA LEU A 80 -4.34 -6.99 -2.97
C LEU A 80 -4.74 -5.58 -3.39
N ARG A 81 -5.80 -5.46 -4.18
CA ARG A 81 -6.40 -4.17 -4.54
C ARG A 81 -7.45 -3.78 -3.51
N VAL A 82 -7.13 -2.80 -2.68
CA VAL A 82 -8.02 -2.29 -1.62
C VAL A 82 -8.88 -1.17 -2.17
N TYR A 83 -10.19 -1.32 -2.11
CA TYR A 83 -11.14 -0.30 -2.56
C TYR A 83 -11.58 0.65 -1.44
N GLY A 84 -11.72 1.93 -1.78
CA GLY A 84 -12.43 2.88 -0.95
C GLY A 84 -13.93 2.60 -0.95
N VAL A 85 -14.59 2.91 0.15
CA VAL A 85 -16.05 2.82 0.27
C VAL A 85 -16.65 4.17 0.63
N ASP A 86 -17.97 4.27 0.60
CA ASP A 86 -18.64 5.47 1.07
C ASP A 86 -18.50 5.62 2.60
N ARG A 87 -18.72 6.85 3.07
CA ARG A 87 -18.55 7.21 4.48
C ARG A 87 -19.44 6.39 5.42
N HIS A 88 -20.64 6.00 4.99
CA HIS A 88 -21.55 5.25 5.85
C HIS A 88 -21.01 3.85 6.09
N THR A 89 -20.64 3.15 5.02
CA THR A 89 -20.03 1.81 5.09
C THR A 89 -18.73 1.83 5.91
N TYR A 90 -17.84 2.79 5.66
CA TYR A 90 -16.59 2.91 6.44
C TYR A 90 -16.84 3.11 7.94
N ASN A 91 -17.83 3.93 8.31
CA ASN A 91 -18.18 4.15 9.71
C ASN A 91 -18.81 2.90 10.35
N GLN A 92 -19.54 2.07 9.60
CA GLN A 92 -20.07 0.80 10.12
C GLN A 92 -18.92 -0.12 10.53
N TRP A 93 -17.90 -0.26 9.70
CA TRP A 93 -16.71 -1.06 10.03
C TRP A 93 -15.99 -0.58 11.30
N ILE A 94 -15.93 0.74 11.53
CA ILE A 94 -15.36 1.32 12.77
C ILE A 94 -16.17 0.86 13.99
N VAL A 95 -17.50 0.88 13.88
CA VAL A 95 -18.41 0.45 14.97
C VAL A 95 -18.28 -1.04 15.25
N GLU A 96 -18.07 -1.85 14.22
CA GLU A 96 -17.86 -3.30 14.32
C GLU A 96 -16.52 -3.68 14.98
N CYS A 97 -15.55 -2.75 15.01
CA CYS A 97 -14.23 -2.93 15.63
C CYS A 97 -14.04 -1.97 16.82
N PRO A 98 -14.79 -2.14 17.93
CA PRO A 98 -14.79 -1.17 19.03
C PRO A 98 -13.41 -1.05 19.69
N PRO A 99 -13.11 0.09 20.34
CA PRO A 99 -11.86 0.31 21.06
C PRO A 99 -11.54 -0.78 22.07
N ARG A 100 -10.25 -1.10 22.25
CA ARG A 100 -9.83 -2.04 23.30
C ARG A 100 -10.10 -1.46 24.68
N LYS A 101 -10.50 -2.34 25.61
CA LYS A 101 -10.84 -1.97 26.98
C LYS A 101 -9.68 -1.20 27.64
N GLY A 102 -9.98 0.01 28.10
CA GLY A 102 -9.01 0.86 28.81
C GLY A 102 -8.03 1.64 27.91
N ARG A 103 -8.21 1.63 26.59
CA ARG A 103 -7.44 2.44 25.64
C ARG A 103 -8.25 3.66 25.19
N GLN A 104 -7.57 4.78 24.99
CA GLN A 104 -8.14 6.01 24.43
C GLN A 104 -7.95 6.00 22.90
N GLU A 105 -8.59 5.04 22.23
CA GLU A 105 -8.58 4.91 20.77
C GLU A 105 -10.02 4.97 20.24
N ALA A 106 -10.20 5.38 18.98
CA ALA A 106 -11.54 5.50 18.37
C ALA A 106 -12.10 4.14 17.91
N PHE A 107 -11.21 3.19 17.64
CA PHE A 107 -11.47 1.81 17.25
C PHE A 107 -10.24 0.96 17.53
N ASP A 108 -10.39 -0.36 17.57
CA ASP A 108 -9.25 -1.28 17.70
C ASP A 108 -8.51 -1.40 16.37
N SER A 109 -7.35 -0.74 16.27
CA SER A 109 -6.55 -0.73 15.06
C SER A 109 -5.95 -2.10 14.70
N SER A 110 -5.91 -3.07 15.63
CA SER A 110 -5.39 -4.41 15.37
C SER A 110 -6.39 -5.33 14.65
N THR A 111 -7.67 -5.00 14.70
CA THR A 111 -8.74 -5.77 14.05
C THR A 111 -9.38 -5.00 12.89
N PHE A 112 -9.48 -3.68 13.02
CA PHE A 112 -10.17 -2.82 12.06
C PHE A 112 -9.60 -2.88 10.64
N PHE A 113 -8.27 -2.78 10.47
CA PHE A 113 -7.71 -2.70 9.11
C PHE A 113 -7.85 -4.02 8.36
N MET A 114 -7.69 -5.14 9.07
CA MET A 114 -7.95 -6.46 8.49
C MET A 114 -9.44 -6.64 8.17
N HIS A 115 -10.33 -6.19 9.05
CA HIS A 115 -11.77 -6.23 8.78
C HIS A 115 -12.15 -5.39 7.56
N ALA A 116 -11.62 -4.16 7.44
CA ALA A 116 -11.84 -3.30 6.27
C ALA A 116 -11.28 -3.93 4.98
N ALA A 117 -10.08 -4.51 5.03
CA ALA A 117 -9.48 -5.20 3.90
C ALA A 117 -10.31 -6.42 3.47
N LYS A 118 -10.76 -7.27 4.41
CA LYS A 118 -11.64 -8.42 4.13
C LYS A 118 -12.92 -8.06 3.40
N ASN A 119 -13.45 -6.86 3.64
CA ASN A 119 -14.70 -6.38 3.03
C ASN A 119 -14.50 -5.54 1.74
N SER A 120 -13.26 -5.19 1.38
CA SER A 120 -13.00 -4.25 0.28
C SER A 120 -11.86 -4.63 -0.65
N ALA A 121 -11.02 -5.57 -0.26
CA ALA A 121 -9.86 -5.98 -1.03
C ALA A 121 -10.21 -7.13 -1.98
N LYS A 122 -9.61 -7.08 -3.17
CA LYS A 122 -9.67 -8.15 -4.17
C LYS A 122 -8.27 -8.59 -4.52
N TYR A 123 -8.10 -9.87 -4.86
CA TYR A 123 -6.86 -10.37 -5.42
C TYR A 123 -6.79 -9.96 -6.89
N VAL A 124 -5.63 -9.48 -7.35
CA VAL A 124 -5.38 -9.16 -8.75
C VAL A 124 -4.37 -10.15 -9.31
N ASP A 125 -4.77 -10.88 -10.35
CA ASP A 125 -3.88 -11.82 -11.03
C ASP A 125 -2.91 -11.13 -12.01
N GLU A 126 -2.03 -11.92 -12.62
CA GLU A 126 -1.01 -11.44 -13.58
C GLU A 126 -1.62 -10.78 -14.82
N SER A 127 -2.87 -11.12 -15.17
CA SER A 127 -3.61 -10.52 -16.29
C SER A 127 -4.31 -9.22 -15.92
N GLY A 128 -4.26 -8.84 -14.63
CA GLY A 128 -4.94 -7.68 -14.08
C GLY A 128 -6.41 -7.91 -13.77
N VAL A 129 -6.88 -9.17 -13.78
CA VAL A 129 -8.27 -9.53 -13.46
C VAL A 129 -8.42 -9.67 -11.95
N GLU A 130 -9.57 -9.22 -11.47
CA GLU A 130 -9.89 -9.18 -10.03
C GLU A 130 -10.70 -10.39 -9.61
N HIS A 131 -10.31 -10.97 -8.48
CA HIS A 131 -10.92 -12.15 -7.87
C HIS A 131 -11.31 -11.88 -6.42
N GLU A 132 -12.44 -12.43 -6.01
CA GLU A 132 -12.84 -12.43 -4.61
C GLU A 132 -11.93 -13.35 -3.80
N ILE A 133 -11.54 -12.92 -2.61
CA ILE A 133 -10.66 -13.68 -1.73
C ILE A 133 -11.53 -14.47 -0.76
N THR A 134 -11.37 -15.80 -0.77
CA THR A 134 -12.14 -16.71 0.07
C THR A 134 -11.73 -16.59 1.56
N PRO A 135 -12.61 -17.00 2.50
CA PRO A 135 -12.27 -17.00 3.92
C PRO A 135 -11.00 -17.79 4.25
N ASP A 136 -10.75 -18.91 3.56
CA ASP A 136 -9.56 -19.75 3.80
C ASP A 136 -8.27 -19.11 3.29
N GLU A 137 -8.33 -18.39 2.17
CA GLU A 137 -7.20 -17.59 1.67
C GLU A 137 -6.87 -16.45 2.63
N TRP A 138 -7.89 -15.81 3.21
CA TRP A 138 -7.70 -14.79 4.23
C TRP A 138 -6.97 -15.32 5.46
N VAL A 139 -7.18 -16.57 5.88
CA VAL A 139 -6.42 -17.19 6.99
C VAL A 139 -4.93 -17.29 6.67
N THR A 140 -4.57 -17.46 5.39
CA THR A 140 -3.18 -17.46 4.95
C THR A 140 -2.60 -16.06 4.90
N ILE A 141 -3.36 -15.10 4.36
CA ILE A 141 -2.97 -13.68 4.29
C ILE A 141 -2.79 -13.08 5.70
N ASP A 142 -3.60 -13.49 6.68
CA ASP A 142 -3.54 -12.99 8.07
C ASP A 142 -2.24 -13.40 8.81
N LYS A 143 -1.41 -14.27 8.22
CA LYS A 143 -0.07 -14.62 8.72
C LYS A 143 1.01 -13.63 8.28
N MET A 144 0.62 -12.51 7.69
CA MET A 144 1.53 -11.45 7.28
C MET A 144 2.32 -10.87 8.44
N THR A 145 3.47 -10.28 8.12
CA THR A 145 4.28 -9.55 9.09
C THR A 145 3.61 -8.23 9.52
N ASP A 146 4.00 -7.67 10.66
CA ASP A 146 3.52 -6.35 11.10
C ASP A 146 3.76 -5.25 10.05
N GLY A 147 4.89 -5.33 9.32
CA GLY A 147 5.19 -4.37 8.25
C GLY A 147 4.25 -4.48 7.05
N GLU A 148 3.79 -5.68 6.71
CA GLU A 148 2.75 -5.90 5.70
C GLU A 148 1.39 -5.42 6.18
N TYR A 149 1.06 -5.68 7.45
CA TYR A 149 -0.14 -5.19 8.09
C TYR A 149 -0.21 -3.65 8.03
N ASP A 150 0.89 -2.97 8.36
CA ASP A 150 0.97 -1.51 8.30
C ASP A 150 0.79 -0.98 6.87
N ARG A 151 1.36 -1.65 5.85
CA ARG A 151 1.15 -1.28 4.45
C ARG A 151 -0.31 -1.41 4.04
N LEU A 152 -0.98 -2.48 4.47
CA LEU A 152 -2.40 -2.70 4.24
C LEU A 152 -3.25 -1.62 4.94
N ALA A 153 -2.96 -1.33 6.21
CA ALA A 153 -3.61 -0.29 6.99
C ALA A 153 -3.48 1.10 6.33
N GLN A 154 -2.28 1.45 5.86
CA GLN A 154 -2.03 2.68 5.10
C GLN A 154 -2.85 2.73 3.81
N ALA A 155 -3.01 1.60 3.11
CA ALA A 155 -3.83 1.55 1.91
C ALA A 155 -5.31 1.81 2.22
N VAL A 156 -5.86 1.14 3.25
CA VAL A 156 -7.23 1.37 3.73
C VAL A 156 -7.45 2.84 4.10
N LEU A 157 -6.53 3.45 4.86
CA LEU A 157 -6.63 4.86 5.24
C LEU A 157 -6.55 5.79 4.03
N TYR A 158 -5.65 5.50 3.08
CA TYR A 158 -5.45 6.32 1.89
C TYR A 158 -6.72 6.38 1.04
N VAL A 159 -7.33 5.23 0.72
CA VAL A 159 -8.49 5.16 -0.17
C VAL A 159 -9.78 5.68 0.49
N ASN A 160 -9.90 5.61 1.82
CA ASN A 160 -11.11 6.04 2.52
C ASN A 160 -11.03 7.46 3.12
N ARG A 161 -9.83 7.96 3.45
CA ARG A 161 -9.65 9.26 4.11
C ARG A 161 -8.70 10.20 3.36
N GLY A 162 -7.61 9.69 2.80
CA GLY A 162 -6.54 10.51 2.22
C GLY A 162 -6.97 11.29 0.98
N LEU A 163 -7.71 10.66 0.06
CA LEU A 163 -8.05 11.29 -1.22
C LEU A 163 -9.04 12.46 -1.11
N GLY A 164 -9.85 12.51 -0.06
CA GLY A 164 -10.75 13.63 0.20
C GLY A 164 -10.07 14.87 0.78
N GLN A 165 -8.78 14.77 1.14
CA GLN A 165 -7.99 15.87 1.71
C GLN A 165 -7.21 16.65 0.67
N VAL A 166 -7.17 16.19 -0.59
CA VAL A 166 -6.50 16.91 -1.66
C VAL A 166 -7.33 18.14 -2.01
N ASP A 167 -6.76 19.32 -1.78
CA ASP A 167 -7.35 20.59 -2.21
C ASP A 167 -7.28 20.66 -3.74
N VAL A 168 -8.36 20.23 -4.37
CA VAL A 168 -8.57 20.48 -5.79
C VAL A 168 -9.20 21.86 -5.85
N GLY A 169 -8.52 22.83 -6.46
CA GLY A 169 -9.02 24.17 -6.70
C GLY A 169 -10.23 24.19 -7.64
N PHE A 170 -11.36 23.65 -7.19
CA PHE A 170 -12.63 23.63 -7.91
C PHE A 170 -13.18 25.05 -8.10
N PHE A 171 -12.80 25.96 -7.21
CA PHE A 171 -13.12 27.38 -7.31
C PHE A 171 -11.94 28.11 -7.94
N VAL A 172 -12.01 28.35 -9.25
CA VAL A 172 -11.41 29.58 -9.78
C VAL A 172 -12.06 30.71 -8.99
N ASN A 173 -11.25 31.51 -8.29
CA ASN A 173 -11.65 32.69 -7.52
C ASN A 173 -12.28 33.77 -8.44
N GLY A 174 -13.46 33.48 -8.96
CA GLY A 174 -14.33 34.40 -9.70
C GLY A 174 -15.61 34.60 -8.91
N SER A 175 -15.51 34.98 -7.63
CA SER A 175 -16.60 35.70 -6.99
C SER A 175 -16.74 37.02 -7.74
N GLU A 176 -17.66 37.08 -8.71
CA GLU A 176 -18.12 38.34 -9.27
C GLU A 176 -18.53 39.24 -8.08
N PRO A 177 -17.97 40.46 -7.95
CA PRO A 177 -18.43 41.38 -6.94
C PRO A 177 -19.91 41.67 -7.24
N THR A 178 -20.79 41.30 -6.33
CA THR A 178 -22.16 41.78 -6.35
C THR A 178 -22.11 43.30 -6.26
N THR A 179 -22.49 43.99 -7.33
CA THR A 179 -22.72 45.43 -7.30
C THR A 179 -23.91 45.70 -6.39
N ASP A 180 -23.64 46.21 -5.20
CA ASP A 180 -24.66 46.79 -4.34
C ASP A 180 -25.35 47.92 -5.11
N SER A 181 -26.67 47.80 -5.28
CA SER A 181 -27.55 48.83 -5.86
C SER A 181 -28.21 49.64 -4.77
#